data_AF-A0A4U6D2L6-F1
#
_entry.id   AF-A0A4U6D2L6-F1
#
_cell.length_a   1.000
_cell.length_b   1.000
_cell.length_c   1.000
_cell.angle_alpha   90.00
_cell.angle_beta   90.00
_cell.angle_gamma   90.00
#
_symmetry.space_group_name_H-M   'P 1'
#
loop_
_entity.id
_entity.type
_entity.pdbx_description
1 polymer ?
#
loop_
_entity_poly.entity_id
_entity_poly.type
_entity_poly.pdbx_seq_one_letter_code
_entity_poly.pdbx_strand_id
1 'polypeptide(L)' 'MIRTTVIPNKQIISFEIPKDYVGWQIEVIAFARDEGIVKEEVIKKQVTFNALLIDTKGYKFNREEANER' A
#
# COMPACT_ATOMS: atom_id res chain seq x y z
N MET A 1 -16.45 -11.84 -29.83
CA MET A 1 -15.77 -12.15 -28.55
C MET A 1 -14.82 -11.00 -28.22
N ILE A 2 -15.05 -10.29 -27.12
CA ILE A 2 -14.20 -9.18 -26.68
C ILE A 2 -13.24 -9.74 -25.62
N ARG A 3 -11.92 -9.56 -25.82
CA ARG A 3 -10.90 -9.91 -24.83
C ARG A 3 -10.08 -8.67 -24.51
N THR A 4 -10.26 -8.16 -23.29
CA THR A 4 -9.51 -7.01 -22.79
C THR A 4 -8.55 -7.48 -21.71
N THR A 5 -7.29 -7.04 -21.77
CA THR A 5 -6.32 -7.21 -20.68
C THR A 5 -6.20 -5.86 -19.99
N VAL A 6 -6.56 -5.82 -18.71
CA VAL A 6 -6.51 -4.62 -17.87
C VAL A 6 -5.64 -4.90 -16.65
N ILE A 7 -4.72 -3.98 -16.35
CA ILE A 7 -3.95 -3.98 -15.12
C ILE A 7 -4.63 -2.98 -14.17
N PRO A 8 -5.38 -3.44 -13.16
CA PRO A 8 -6.12 -2.56 -12.28
C PRO A 8 -5.19 -1.79 -11.34
N ASN A 9 -5.19 -0.46 -11.45
CA ASN A 9 -4.57 0.44 -10.46
C ASN A 9 -5.52 0.79 -9.30
N LYS A 10 -6.78 0.33 -9.38
CA LYS A 10 -7.86 0.58 -8.42
C LYS A 10 -8.74 -0.67 -8.31
N GLN A 11 -9.45 -0.79 -7.19
CA GLN A 11 -10.35 -1.92 -6.93
C GLN A 11 -11.53 -2.00 -7.91
N ILE A 12 -11.95 -0.85 -8.47
CA ILE A 12 -13.05 -0.76 -9.42
C ILE A 12 -12.49 -0.54 -10.82
N ILE A 13 -12.91 -1.37 -11.77
CA ILE A 13 -12.58 -1.28 -13.19
C ILE A 13 -13.86 -0.97 -13.97
N SER A 14 -13.82 0.04 -14.82
CA SER A 14 -14.87 0.32 -15.80
C SER A 14 -14.30 0.21 -17.21
N PHE A 15 -15.10 -0.30 -18.14
CA PHE A 15 -14.77 -0.34 -19.56
C PHE A 15 -16.02 -0.07 -20.38
N GLU A 16 -15.83 0.54 -21.55
CA GLU A 16 -16.92 0.82 -22.47
C GLU A 16 -17.24 -0.44 -23.28
N ILE A 17 -18.54 -0.67 -23.49
CA ILE A 17 -19.03 -1.79 -24.29
C ILE A 17 -19.28 -1.27 -25.72
N PRO A 18 -18.80 -1.97 -26.77
CA PRO A 18 -19.09 -1.57 -28.15
C PRO A 18 -20.59 -1.52 -28.43
N LYS A 19 -21.02 -0.57 -29.28
CA LYS A 19 -22.43 -0.31 -29.58
C LYS A 19 -23.20 -1.55 -30.03
N ASP A 20 -22.54 -2.45 -30.75
CA ASP A 20 -23.13 -3.69 -31.26
C ASP A 20 -23.58 -4.67 -30.16
N TYR A 21 -23.09 -4.52 -28.94
CA TYR A 21 -23.45 -5.37 -27.80
C TYR A 21 -24.44 -4.69 -26.84
N VAL A 22 -24.88 -3.46 -27.14
CA VAL A 22 -25.83 -2.73 -26.30
C VAL A 22 -27.21 -3.36 -26.41
N GLY A 23 -27.78 -3.76 -25.26
CA GLY A 23 -29.08 -4.42 -25.18
C GLY A 23 -29.01 -5.95 -25.24
N TRP A 24 -27.82 -6.54 -25.34
CA TRP A 24 -27.63 -7.99 -25.31
C TRP A 24 -27.25 -8.46 -23.90
N GLN A 25 -27.54 -9.73 -23.59
CA GLN A 25 -27.04 -10.35 -22.37
C GLN A 25 -25.55 -10.68 -22.55
N ILE A 26 -24.70 -10.08 -21.72
CA ILE A 26 -23.25 -10.22 -21.80
C ILE A 26 -22.77 -11.00 -20.59
N GLU A 27 -22.01 -12.07 -20.83
CA GLU A 27 -21.29 -12.79 -19.78
C GLU A 27 -19.86 -12.24 -19.68
N VAL A 28 -19.44 -11.89 -18.45
CA VAL A 28 -18.10 -11.37 -18.16
C VAL A 28 -17.34 -12.40 -17.35
N ILE A 29 -16.29 -12.97 -17.95
CA ILE A 29 -15.39 -13.92 -17.29
C ILE A 29 -14.06 -13.21 -17.06
N ALA A 30 -13.66 -13.11 -15.79
CA ALA A 30 -12.38 -12.53 -15.39
C ALA A 30 -11.49 -13.59 -14.76
N PHE A 31 -10.22 -13.61 -15.16
CA PHE A 31 -9.20 -14.49 -14.58
C PHE A 31 -7.89 -13.71 -14.42
N ALA A 32 -7.16 -13.99 -13.34
CA ALA A 32 -5.80 -13.46 -13.18
C ALA A 32 -4.91 -14.08 -14.26
N ARG A 33 -4.28 -13.24 -15.08
CA ARG A 33 -3.42 -13.72 -16.18
C ARG A 33 -2.00 -14.07 -15.71
N ASP A 34 -1.56 -13.42 -14.63
CA ASP A 34 -0.28 -13.65 -13.97
C ASP A 34 -0.50 -13.77 -12.46
N GLU A 35 -0.49 -14.98 -11.91
CA GLU A 35 -0.32 -15.24 -10.47
C GLU A 35 1.15 -15.04 -10.02
N GLY A 36 2.00 -14.42 -10.85
CA GLY A 36 3.46 -14.43 -10.72
C GLY A 36 4.14 -13.11 -10.39
N ILE A 37 3.43 -12.00 -10.20
CA ILE A 37 4.08 -10.68 -10.00
C ILE A 37 3.65 -10.11 -8.65
N VAL A 38 4.52 -10.42 -7.68
CA VAL A 38 4.85 -9.68 -6.46
C VAL A 38 3.74 -8.74 -6.02
N LYS A 39 2.96 -9.15 -5.01
CA LYS A 39 2.39 -8.20 -4.06
C LYS A 39 3.52 -7.23 -3.73
N GLU A 40 3.45 -5.99 -4.19
CA GLU A 40 4.26 -4.93 -3.60
C GLU A 40 3.86 -4.96 -2.13
N GLU A 41 4.69 -5.62 -1.31
CA GLU A 41 4.60 -5.51 0.12
C GLU A 41 4.67 -4.02 0.35
N VAL A 42 3.54 -3.45 0.76
CA VAL A 42 3.47 -2.07 1.20
C VAL A 42 4.49 -1.99 2.31
N ILE A 43 5.69 -1.52 1.97
CA ILE A 43 6.81 -1.36 2.89
C ILE A 43 6.20 -0.47 3.97
N LYS A 44 5.88 -1.07 5.12
CA LYS A 44 5.32 -0.34 6.26
C LYS A 44 6.37 0.70 6.58
N LYS A 45 6.10 1.93 6.17
CA LYS A 45 7.01 3.06 6.34
C LYS A 45 7.30 3.12 7.84
N GLN A 46 8.50 2.69 8.24
CA GLN A 46 8.94 2.83 9.61
C GLN A 46 8.91 4.34 9.88
N VAL A 47 8.02 4.76 10.78
CA VAL A 47 7.96 6.13 11.25
C VAL A 47 9.25 6.40 12.02
N THR A 48 10.25 6.95 11.33
CA THR A 48 11.48 7.43 11.92
C THR A 48 11.21 8.77 12.60
N PHE A 49 11.27 8.79 13.92
CA PHE A 49 11.33 10.04 14.67
C PHE A 49 12.76 10.58 14.62
N ASN A 50 12.91 11.90 14.44
CA ASN A 50 14.20 12.56 14.61
C ASN A 50 14.52 12.58 16.11
N ALA A 51 15.36 11.65 16.55
CA ALA A 51 15.94 11.70 17.89
C ALA A 51 17.16 12.63 17.89
N LEU A 52 17.21 13.58 18.81
CA LEU A 52 18.44 14.34 19.08
C LEU A 52 19.43 13.41 19.79
N LEU A 53 20.47 13.00 19.06
CA LEU A 53 21.63 12.30 19.63
C LEU A 53 22.50 13.33 20.38
N ILE A 54 22.40 13.32 21.70
CA ILE A 54 23.31 14.06 22.58
C ILE A 54 24.42 13.11 23.07
N ASP A 55 25.66 13.58 23.11
CA ASP A 55 26.78 12.81 23.63
C ASP A 55 26.66 12.72 25.17
N THR A 56 26.28 11.54 25.67
CA THR A 56 26.10 11.29 27.10
C THR A 56 27.36 10.75 27.77
N LYS A 57 28.54 10.82 27.14
CA LYS A 57 29.79 10.32 27.74
C LYS A 57 30.08 11.05 29.06
N GLY A 58 29.97 10.31 30.16
CA GLY A 58 30.20 10.81 31.52
C GLY A 58 28.97 11.37 32.23
N TYR A 59 27.82 11.46 31.55
CA TYR A 59 26.58 11.88 32.20
C TYR A 59 25.90 10.68 32.87
N LYS A 60 25.76 10.72 34.20
CA LYS A 60 24.97 9.76 34.96
C LYS A 60 23.76 10.50 35.53
N PHE A 61 22.59 10.19 35.00
CA PHE A 61 21.34 10.74 35.51
C PHE A 61 21.19 10.39 37.00
N ASN A 62 21.16 11.41 37.87
CA ASN A 62 20.95 11.22 39.29
C ASN A 62 19.47 11.44 39.62
N ARG A 63 18.78 10.34 39.94
CA ARG A 63 17.36 10.33 40.24
C ARG A 63 17.03 11.01 41.57
N GLU A 64 17.95 10.97 42.54
CA GLU A 64 17.75 11.55 43.87
C GLU A 64 17.73 13.09 43.80
N GLU A 65 18.66 13.69 43.05
CA GLU A 65 18.71 15.14 42.79
C GLU A 65 17.47 15.65 42.02
N ALA A 66 16.96 14.85 41.08
CA ALA A 66 15.79 15.21 40.28
C ALA A 66 14.45 15.07 41.04
N ASN A 67 14.44 14.36 42.16
CA ASN A 67 13.26 14.11 42.99
C ASN A 67 13.18 15.03 44.22
N GLU A 68 14.22 15.83 44.51
CA GLU A 68 14.18 16.80 45.60
C GLU A 68 13.42 18.05 45.16
N ARG A 69 12.09 18.01 45.33
CA ARG A 69 11.16 19.13 45.14
C ARG A 69 10.03 19.08 46.15
#